data_AF-A0AAU6DQC2-F1
#
_entry.id   AF-A0AAU6DQC2-F1
#
_cell.length_a   1.000
_cell.length_b   1.000
_cell.length_c   1.000
_cell.angle_alpha   90.00
_cell.angle_beta   90.00
_cell.angle_gamma   90.00
#
_symmetry.space_group_name_H-M   'P 1'
#
loop_
_entity.id
_entity.type
_entity.pdbx_description
1 polymer ?
#
loop_
_entity_poly.entity_id
_entity_poly.type
_entity_poly.pdbx_seq_one_letter_code
_entity_poly.pdbx_strand_id
1 'polypeptide(L)'
;MIAAAKHLMVAEERRAAARETAFRTWGPRSITAASKYARHLLGADAATLDWEILGLLPFEEHLQAFASLDTVGGQHLELFYTDQGGTERILLRVSCVTCPSQHVHEVTSMDQLGQMLARTPAWQSIDPRDGGIL
;
A
#
# COMPACT_ATOMS: atom_id res chain seq x y z
N MET A 1 21.88 19.32 -37.86
CA MET A 1 21.34 19.54 -36.50
C MET A 1 19.83 19.32 -36.35
N ILE A 2 19.01 19.51 -37.40
CA ILE A 2 17.53 19.38 -37.31
C ILE A 2 17.06 17.92 -37.12
N ALA A 3 17.78 16.93 -37.65
CA ALA A 3 17.40 15.51 -37.53
C ALA A 3 17.52 14.99 -36.08
N ALA A 4 18.60 15.32 -35.37
CA ALA A 4 18.80 14.91 -33.98
C ALA A 4 17.74 15.49 -33.04
N ALA A 5 17.35 16.76 -33.23
CA ALA A 5 16.28 17.40 -32.48
C ALA A 5 14.91 16.73 -32.72
N LYS A 6 14.60 16.34 -33.97
CA LYS A 6 13.38 15.60 -34.30
C LYS A 6 13.35 14.20 -33.68
N HIS A 7 14.48 13.49 -33.69
CA HIS A 7 14.57 12.16 -33.06
C HIS A 7 14.40 12.23 -31.53
N LEU A 8 14.90 13.30 -30.90
CA LEU A 8 14.75 13.51 -29.46
C LEU A 8 13.28 13.78 -29.09
N MET A 9 12.62 14.64 -29.85
CA MET A 9 11.20 14.98 -29.65
C MET A 9 10.28 13.76 -29.82
N VAL A 10 10.50 12.95 -30.85
CA VAL A 10 9.74 11.70 -31.07
C VAL A 10 10.01 10.68 -29.94
N ALA A 11 11.23 10.61 -29.42
CA ALA A 11 11.55 9.74 -28.29
C ALA A 11 10.87 10.21 -26.98
N GLU A 12 10.78 11.52 -26.76
CA GLU A 12 10.05 12.10 -25.64
C GLU A 12 8.54 11.86 -25.74
N GLU A 13 7.94 12.08 -26.92
CA GLU A 13 6.52 11.78 -27.16
C GLU A 13 6.20 10.30 -26.91
N ARG A 14 7.06 9.39 -27.37
CA ARG A 14 6.92 7.95 -27.10
C ARG A 14 7.03 7.63 -25.61
N ARG A 15 7.98 8.25 -24.89
CA ARG A 15 8.10 8.08 -23.44
C ARG A 15 6.90 8.64 -22.69
N ALA A 16 6.35 9.77 -23.13
CA ALA A 16 5.15 10.35 -22.56
C ALA A 16 3.92 9.45 -22.78
N ALA A 17 3.75 8.92 -23.99
CA ALA A 17 2.67 7.98 -24.31
C ALA A 17 2.80 6.66 -23.54
N ALA A 18 4.02 6.14 -23.38
CA ALA A 18 4.29 4.95 -22.57
C ALA A 18 3.91 5.19 -21.10
N ARG A 19 4.33 6.33 -20.54
CA ARG A 19 3.98 6.75 -19.17
C ARG A 19 2.47 6.89 -18.97
N GLU A 20 1.77 7.53 -19.90
CA GLU A 20 0.32 7.67 -19.87
C GLU A 20 -0.39 6.31 -19.93
N THR A 21 0.13 5.38 -20.73
CA THR A 21 -0.41 4.01 -20.80
C THR A 21 -0.13 3.23 -19.52
N ALA A 22 1.08 3.33 -18.98
CA ALA A 22 1.46 2.72 -17.71
C ALA A 22 0.57 3.24 -16.58
N PHE A 23 0.32 4.55 -16.56
CA PHE A 23 -0.57 5.21 -15.61
C PHE A 23 -2.01 4.67 -15.67
N ARG A 24 -2.60 4.56 -16.87
CA ARG A 24 -3.96 4.04 -17.04
C ARG A 24 -4.11 2.57 -16.63
N THR A 25 -3.05 1.80 -16.80
CA THR A 25 -3.06 0.36 -16.48
C THR A 25 -2.63 0.07 -15.04
N TRP A 26 -2.02 1.04 -14.35
CA TRP A 26 -1.45 0.85 -13.02
C TRP A 26 -2.49 0.50 -11.95
N GLY A 27 -3.61 1.23 -11.88
CA GLY A 27 -4.63 1.01 -10.85
C GLY A 27 -5.22 -0.41 -10.84
N PRO A 28 -5.76 -0.90 -11.98
CA PRO A 28 -6.23 -2.28 -12.08
C PRO A 28 -5.14 -3.33 -11.83
N ARG A 29 -3.89 -3.04 -12.24
CA ARG A 29 -2.74 -3.94 -12.01
C ARG A 29 -2.39 -4.03 -10.52
N SER A 30 -2.41 -2.93 -9.78
CA SER A 30 -2.08 -2.93 -8.36
C SER A 30 -3.13 -3.69 -7.56
N ILE A 31 -4.43 -3.50 -7.84
CA ILE A 31 -5.52 -4.28 -7.24
C ILE A 31 -5.35 -5.77 -7.54
N THR A 32 -5.14 -6.12 -8.82
CA THR A 32 -4.97 -7.53 -9.23
C THR A 32 -3.80 -8.19 -8.54
N ALA A 33 -2.66 -7.49 -8.46
CA ALA A 33 -1.46 -8.00 -7.81
C ALA A 33 -1.68 -8.14 -6.29
N ALA A 34 -2.28 -7.15 -5.64
CA ALA A 34 -2.63 -7.19 -4.22
C ALA A 34 -3.55 -8.37 -3.89
N SER A 35 -4.65 -8.55 -4.63
CA SER A 35 -5.57 -9.68 -4.43
C SER A 35 -4.87 -11.03 -4.62
N LYS A 36 -4.03 -11.16 -5.65
CA LYS A 36 -3.28 -12.39 -5.93
C LYS A 36 -2.29 -12.71 -4.82
N TYR A 37 -1.50 -11.72 -4.41
CA TYR A 37 -0.48 -11.89 -3.39
C TYR A 37 -1.12 -12.14 -2.01
N ALA A 38 -2.18 -11.40 -1.66
CA ALA A 38 -2.96 -11.64 -0.44
C ALA A 38 -3.55 -13.04 -0.40
N ARG A 39 -4.09 -13.53 -1.52
CA ARG A 39 -4.55 -14.91 -1.64
C ARG A 39 -3.44 -15.92 -1.37
N HIS A 40 -2.26 -15.68 -1.94
CA HIS A 40 -1.10 -16.55 -1.76
C HIS A 40 -0.60 -16.57 -0.32
N LEU A 41 -0.50 -15.40 0.29
CA LEU A 41 0.09 -15.20 1.61
C LEU A 41 -0.87 -15.52 2.78
N LEU A 42 -2.12 -15.08 2.66
CA LEU A 42 -3.12 -15.12 3.72
C LEU A 42 -4.21 -16.18 3.47
N GLY A 43 -4.27 -16.76 2.27
CA GLY A 43 -5.23 -17.79 1.91
C GLY A 43 -6.45 -17.27 1.14
N ALA A 44 -7.38 -18.18 0.81
CA ALA A 44 -8.47 -17.92 -0.12
C ALA A 44 -9.41 -16.78 0.32
N ASP A 45 -9.64 -16.63 1.62
CA ASP A 45 -10.54 -15.61 2.17
C ASP A 45 -9.99 -14.20 1.98
N ALA A 46 -8.66 -14.03 1.93
CA ALA A 46 -8.05 -12.72 1.67
C ALA A 46 -8.22 -12.25 0.21
N ALA A 47 -8.65 -13.13 -0.70
CA ALA A 47 -8.97 -12.75 -2.07
C ALA A 47 -10.23 -11.89 -2.17
N THR A 48 -11.08 -11.86 -1.14
CA THR A 48 -12.32 -11.07 -1.10
C THR A 48 -12.13 -9.69 -0.50
N LEU A 49 -10.92 -9.34 -0.08
CA LEU A 49 -10.60 -8.00 0.40
C LEU A 49 -10.84 -6.97 -0.71
N ASP A 50 -11.53 -5.89 -0.37
CA ASP A 50 -11.78 -4.79 -1.30
C ASP A 50 -10.57 -3.86 -1.32
N TRP A 51 -9.77 -3.96 -2.37
CA TRP A 51 -8.54 -3.20 -2.53
C TRP A 51 -8.79 -1.89 -3.28
N GLU A 52 -8.30 -0.81 -2.72
CA GLU A 52 -8.31 0.53 -3.27
C GLU A 52 -6.91 1.00 -3.68
N ILE A 53 -6.88 2.00 -4.55
CA ILE A 53 -5.69 2.52 -5.17
C ILE A 53 -5.11 3.65 -4.29
N LEU A 54 -3.88 3.53 -3.81
CA LEU A 54 -3.27 4.53 -2.92
C LEU A 54 -2.87 5.85 -3.62
N GLY A 55 -2.76 5.84 -4.94
CA GLY A 55 -2.35 6.99 -5.74
C GLY A 55 -1.09 6.75 -6.55
N LEU A 56 -0.88 7.63 -7.52
CA LEU A 56 0.00 7.39 -8.66
C LEU A 56 1.46 7.55 -8.26
N LEU A 57 2.21 6.44 -8.32
CA LEU A 57 3.63 6.47 -7.96
C LEU A 57 4.47 6.97 -9.15
N PRO A 58 5.49 7.81 -8.88
CA PRO A 58 6.51 8.06 -9.87
C PRO A 58 7.26 6.74 -10.08
N PHE A 59 7.37 6.33 -11.35
CA PHE A 59 8.04 5.12 -11.85
C PHE A 59 7.20 3.83 -11.87
N GLU A 60 7.19 3.18 -13.03
CA GLU A 60 6.36 2.03 -13.44
C GLU A 60 6.62 0.74 -12.65
N GLU A 61 7.55 0.77 -11.70
CA GLU A 61 8.07 -0.39 -10.95
C GLU A 61 7.48 -0.52 -9.53
N HIS A 62 6.62 0.42 -9.12
CA HIS A 62 6.02 0.40 -7.80
C HIS A 62 4.51 0.17 -7.92
N LEU A 63 4.02 -0.98 -7.48
CA LEU A 63 2.58 -1.23 -7.33
C LEU A 63 2.20 -1.02 -5.88
N GLN A 64 1.14 -0.25 -5.63
CA GLN A 64 0.57 -0.07 -4.30
C GLN A 64 -0.95 -0.11 -4.34
N ALA A 65 -1.53 -0.78 -3.35
CA ALA A 65 -2.95 -0.80 -3.09
C ALA A 65 -3.16 -0.96 -1.58
N PHE A 66 -4.33 -0.58 -1.08
CA PHE A 66 -4.69 -0.80 0.31
C PHE A 66 -6.07 -1.43 0.44
N ALA A 67 -6.32 -2.20 1.49
CA ALA A 67 -7.64 -2.72 1.81
C ALA A 67 -7.99 -2.34 3.23
N SER A 68 -9.12 -1.66 3.42
CA SER A 68 -9.64 -1.33 4.75
C SER A 68 -10.07 -2.61 5.47
N LEU A 69 -9.64 -2.79 6.71
CA LEU A 69 -10.05 -3.92 7.54
C LEU A 69 -11.23 -3.54 8.44
N ASP A 70 -11.06 -2.51 9.27
CA ASP A 70 -12.12 -1.90 10.08
C ASP A 70 -11.59 -0.66 10.84
N THR A 71 -12.45 -0.02 11.62
CA THR A 71 -12.07 0.92 12.68
C THR A 71 -12.37 0.33 14.05
N VAL A 72 -11.35 0.08 14.87
CA VAL A 72 -11.48 -0.50 16.21
C VAL A 72 -10.81 0.41 17.23
N GLY A 73 -11.52 0.79 18.30
CA GLY A 73 -10.93 1.58 19.40
C GLY A 73 -10.38 2.96 19.00
N GLY A 74 -10.95 3.61 17.98
CA GLY A 74 -10.44 4.90 17.46
C GLY A 74 -9.21 4.79 16.56
N GLN A 75 -8.84 3.57 16.16
CA GLN A 75 -7.76 3.29 15.22
C GLN A 75 -8.34 2.76 13.91
N HIS A 76 -7.84 3.27 12.80
CA HIS A 76 -8.13 2.79 11.46
C HIS A 76 -7.10 1.73 11.05
N LEU A 77 -7.59 0.55 10.62
CA LEU A 77 -6.77 -0.61 10.27
C LEU A 77 -6.85 -0.87 8.77
N GLU A 78 -5.70 -0.95 8.12
CA GLU A 78 -5.61 -1.11 6.67
C GLU A 78 -4.48 -2.09 6.32
N LEU A 79 -4.71 -2.96 5.35
CA LEU A 79 -3.63 -3.72 4.71
C LEU A 79 -3.06 -2.92 3.56
N PHE A 80 -1.74 -2.91 3.44
CA PHE A 80 -0.96 -2.22 2.43
C PHE A 80 -0.22 -3.25 1.60
N TYR A 81 -0.56 -3.33 0.33
CA TYR A 81 0.24 -4.05 -0.65
C TYR A 81 1.28 -3.10 -1.24
N THR A 82 2.53 -3.55 -1.31
CA THR A 82 3.59 -2.88 -2.07
C THR A 82 4.40 -3.91 -2.84
N ASP A 83 4.73 -3.59 -4.08
CA ASP A 83 5.75 -4.27 -4.87
C ASP A 83 6.80 -3.25 -5.28
N GLN A 84 8.04 -3.47 -4.85
CA GLN A 84 9.18 -2.65 -5.25
C GLN A 84 10.16 -3.55 -6.01
N GLY A 85 10.14 -3.48 -7.35
CA GLY A 85 11.07 -4.23 -8.19
C GLY A 85 10.98 -5.75 -8.01
N GLY A 86 9.77 -6.29 -7.82
CA GLY A 86 9.51 -7.72 -7.66
C GLY A 86 9.52 -8.21 -6.21
N THR A 87 9.71 -7.30 -5.24
CA THR A 87 9.61 -7.62 -3.82
C THR A 87 8.22 -7.23 -3.31
N GLU A 88 7.29 -8.19 -3.36
CA GLU A 88 5.91 -8.04 -2.89
C GLU A 88 5.83 -8.16 -1.36
N ARG A 89 5.08 -7.25 -0.70
CA ARG A 89 4.84 -7.27 0.74
C ARG A 89 3.41 -6.85 1.07
N ILE A 90 2.87 -7.44 2.14
CA ILE A 90 1.65 -6.95 2.79
C ILE A 90 2.03 -6.40 4.16
N LEU A 91 1.60 -5.17 4.42
CA LEU A 91 1.84 -4.48 5.69
C LEU A 91 0.50 -4.15 6.34
N LEU A 92 0.36 -4.31 7.65
CA LEU A 92 -0.75 -3.78 8.41
C LEU A 92 -0.38 -2.36 8.85
N ARG A 93 -1.09 -1.36 8.31
CA ARG A 93 -1.04 0.02 8.78
C ARG A 93 -2.13 0.22 9.83
N VAL A 94 -1.74 0.83 10.94
CA VAL A 94 -2.63 1.21 12.03
C VAL A 94 -2.49 2.70 12.25
N SER A 95 -3.55 3.45 11.95
CA SER A 95 -3.57 4.91 12.01
C SER A 95 -4.51 5.39 13.09
N CYS A 96 -4.10 6.40 13.84
CA CYS A 96 -4.96 7.10 14.78
C CYS A 96 -5.99 7.96 14.02
N VAL A 97 -7.27 7.85 14.36
CA VAL A 97 -8.33 8.65 13.70
C VAL A 97 -8.29 10.13 14.14
N THR A 98 -7.81 10.41 15.36
CA THR A 98 -7.88 11.74 15.98
C THR A 98 -6.53 12.46 16.08
N CYS A 99 -5.45 11.86 15.59
CA CYS A 99 -4.09 12.34 15.77
C CYS A 99 -3.15 11.80 14.68
N PRO A 100 -1.96 12.37 14.47
CA PRO A 100 -1.11 12.05 13.32
C PRO A 100 -0.29 10.75 13.46
N SER A 101 -0.56 9.93 14.47
CA SER A 101 0.27 8.75 14.75
C SER A 101 -0.12 7.55 13.91
N GLN A 102 0.90 6.85 13.41
CA GLN A 102 0.74 5.66 12.60
C GLN A 102 1.83 4.62 12.91
N HIS A 103 1.47 3.35 12.77
CA HIS A 103 2.39 2.22 12.86
C HIS A 103 2.20 1.31 11.66
N VAL A 104 3.28 0.66 11.23
CA VAL A 104 3.27 -0.24 10.07
C VAL A 104 3.99 -1.53 10.45
N HIS A 105 3.32 -2.65 10.23
CA HIS A 105 3.80 -3.98 10.60
C HIS A 105 3.78 -4.90 9.39
N GLU A 106 4.84 -5.67 9.18
CA GLU A 106 4.84 -6.66 8.10
C GLU A 106 3.95 -7.85 8.46
N VAL A 107 3.09 -8.23 7.51
CA VAL A 107 2.19 -9.37 7.60
C VAL A 107 2.76 -10.49 6.74
N THR A 108 2.94 -11.66 7.34
CA THR A 108 3.51 -12.84 6.67
C THR A 108 2.59 -14.06 6.69
N SER A 109 1.51 -14.05 7.48
CA SER A 109 0.50 -15.11 7.50
C SER A 109 -0.83 -14.63 8.10
N MET A 110 -1.91 -15.39 7.85
CA MET A 110 -3.22 -15.10 8.43
C MET A 110 -3.24 -15.28 9.95
N ASP A 111 -2.54 -16.28 10.50
CA ASP A 111 -2.44 -16.47 11.95
C ASP A 111 -1.72 -15.28 12.61
N GLN A 112 -0.64 -14.79 11.99
CA GLN A 112 0.06 -13.61 12.46
C GLN A 112 -0.85 -12.38 12.38
N LEU A 113 -1.59 -12.20 11.27
CA LEU A 113 -2.56 -11.12 11.13
C LEU A 113 -3.63 -11.19 12.21
N GLY A 114 -4.24 -12.35 12.41
CA GLY A 114 -5.21 -12.60 13.47
C GLY A 114 -4.64 -12.30 14.86
N GLN A 115 -3.39 -12.67 15.13
CA GLN A 115 -2.72 -12.31 16.37
C GLN A 115 -2.46 -10.81 16.50
N MET A 116 -2.07 -10.11 15.42
CA MET A 116 -1.89 -8.66 15.41
C MET A 116 -3.23 -7.94 15.68
N LEU A 117 -4.30 -8.36 15.00
CA LEU A 117 -5.65 -7.85 15.18
C LEU A 117 -6.22 -8.17 16.57
N ALA A 118 -6.01 -9.38 17.09
CA ALA A 118 -6.44 -9.74 18.45
C ALA A 118 -5.62 -9.00 19.52
N ARG A 119 -4.34 -8.71 19.24
CA ARG A 119 -3.50 -7.80 20.03
C ARG A 119 -3.79 -6.33 19.75
N THR A 120 -4.85 -6.02 19.00
CA THR A 120 -5.39 -4.68 18.86
C THR A 120 -6.60 -4.50 19.81
N PRO A 121 -6.41 -4.10 21.08
CA PRO A 121 -7.49 -3.52 21.89
C PRO A 121 -7.50 -1.99 21.94
N ALA A 122 -6.79 -1.31 21.04
CA ALA A 122 -5.79 -0.29 21.39
C ALA A 122 -4.43 -0.95 21.66
N TRP A 123 -3.44 -0.70 20.80
CA TRP A 123 -2.10 -0.42 21.30
C TRP A 123 -2.25 0.82 22.19
N GLN A 124 -2.38 0.60 23.50
CA GLN A 124 -3.20 1.27 24.54
C GLN A 124 -3.02 2.77 24.81
N SER A 125 -2.44 3.46 23.86
CA SER A 125 -2.47 4.88 23.62
C SER A 125 -1.57 5.08 22.40
N ILE A 126 -1.82 6.12 21.65
CA ILE A 126 -0.70 6.80 21.01
C ILE A 126 0.20 7.23 22.17
N ASP A 127 1.25 6.47 22.47
CA ASP A 127 2.09 6.58 23.68
C ASP A 127 2.14 8.00 24.30
N PRO A 128 1.44 8.31 25.41
CA PRO A 128 1.72 9.47 26.21
C PRO A 128 2.99 9.06 26.94
N ARG A 129 4.08 9.73 26.63
CA ARG A 129 5.00 10.05 27.71
C ARG A 129 4.29 10.96 28.71
N ASP A 130 3.30 10.45 29.43
CA ASP A 130 2.82 11.11 30.63
C ASP A 130 3.66 10.61 31.79
N GLY A 131 4.54 11.52 32.23
CA GLY A 131 5.41 11.37 33.37
C GLY A 131 6.33 12.57 33.44
N GLY A 132 5.75 13.75 33.70
CA GLY A 132 6.45 15.02 33.75
C GLY A 132 7.72 15.01 34.62
N ILE A 133 8.65 15.87 34.25
CA ILE A 133 9.65 16.37 35.17
C ILE A 133 9.46 17.89 35.19
N LEU A 134 9.03 18.33 36.39
CA LEU A 134 9.13 19.65 37.03
C LEU A 134 9.61 20.83 36.16
#